data_AF-A0A2V8EJ80-F1
#
_entry.id   AF-A0A2V8EJ80-F1
#
_cell.length_a   1.000
_cell.length_b   1.000
_cell.length_c   1.000
_cell.angle_alpha   90.00
_cell.angle_beta   90.00
_cell.angle_gamma   90.00
#
_symmetry.space_group_name_H-M   'P 1'
#
loop_
_entity.id
_entity.type
_entity.pdbx_description
1 polymer ?
#
loop_
_entity_poly.entity_id
_entity_poly.type
_entity_poly.pdbx_seq_one_letter_code
_entity_poly.pdbx_strand_id
1 'polypeptide(L)'
;MAIALFGSAMFVRAQSGAPSPAQQPGALTDGTTLLPNGWRLAPAGRHVRVGTLPLNIATSPDGKYAVITNNGVNRPTLSVVDIASWTVRSTTTVDAAWLGLVFSPDGTKLYSSGAGQNNVQEFSFVDGVIARTRAFALPAAPAETFASGLTIGRDGRTLYVTRLFAMTLSSIDVASGVVTKTVPLQAEPYTALASVDGRFVFVSLWGGSVVEVYAADSLTLVTEMFTAEHPNAMAISPDGKRLFVACGNSASVWVFDTFSNFAIEQISTSLYPEQPPTSTPNSVALSPDGRTLLVANADTNTVASIDVSNSARAFVDGFIPTGWYPTGAVFTRDGRQIMILSGKGMSSAANPLSGGMETRLVGVASILPVPDRTTLNEFTRKVYSVTPYTDAVRMRPVGVPVGSPVPQTVGGSSPIKHVFYVIRENRTYDQVLGDLAEGNGDQRLAIFGRDITPNAHALAQGFVVFDNFYVDADVSYNGHAYSTAAYATDFIEKLWQSNLMGRGVQYLGEGGGFMRNTFGNVSAPMMGYLWDYARRAGVTVRSYGEFVAHTRAANGDISAVESV
;
A
#
# COMPACT_ATOMS: atom_id res chain seq x y z
N MET A 1 54.71 57.79 3.37
CA MET A 1 53.65 57.35 4.29
C MET A 1 52.74 56.44 3.48
N ALA A 2 53.02 55.12 3.48
CA ALA A 2 52.27 54.12 2.73
C ALA A 2 51.62 53.18 3.76
N ILE A 3 50.29 53.19 3.81
CA ILE A 3 49.51 52.35 4.71
C ILE A 3 49.19 51.05 3.96
N ALA A 4 49.82 49.96 4.37
CA ALA A 4 49.49 48.62 3.92
C ALA A 4 48.31 48.09 4.76
N LEU A 5 47.15 47.91 4.12
CA LEU A 5 46.00 47.22 4.70
C LEU A 5 46.21 45.70 4.57
N PHE A 6 46.55 45.04 5.67
CA PHE A 6 46.44 43.58 5.79
C PHE A 6 44.98 43.23 6.10
N GLY A 7 44.22 42.84 5.08
CA GLY A 7 42.92 42.22 5.25
C GLY A 7 43.07 40.75 5.59
N SER A 8 43.02 40.40 6.88
CA SER A 8 42.91 39.02 7.34
C SER A 8 41.49 38.51 7.10
N ALA A 9 41.29 37.72 6.04
CA ALA A 9 40.05 36.96 5.85
C ALA A 9 40.01 35.82 6.88
N MET A 10 39.24 36.01 7.97
CA MET A 10 38.88 34.91 8.85
C MET A 10 37.89 34.00 8.13
N PHE A 11 38.37 32.88 7.57
CA PHE A 11 37.49 31.75 7.28
C PHE A 11 37.04 31.15 8.61
N VAL A 12 35.86 31.54 9.08
CA VAL A 12 35.17 30.79 10.13
C VAL A 12 34.77 29.46 9.51
N ARG A 13 35.60 28.43 9.68
CA ARG A 13 35.16 27.04 9.56
C ARG A 13 34.09 26.86 10.64
N ALA A 14 32.82 26.88 10.27
CA ALA A 14 31.76 26.38 11.11
C ALA A 14 32.08 24.91 11.39
N GLN A 15 32.68 24.63 12.56
CA GLN A 15 32.81 23.27 13.06
C GLN A 15 31.41 22.82 13.49
N SER A 16 30.61 22.38 12.52
CA SER A 16 29.59 21.38 12.83
C SER A 16 30.33 20.18 13.42
N GLY A 17 29.93 19.72 14.60
CA GLY A 17 30.48 18.49 15.17
C GLY A 17 30.47 17.35 14.15
N ALA A 18 31.33 16.34 14.34
CA ALA A 18 31.37 15.20 13.44
C ALA A 18 29.93 14.66 13.24
N PRO A 19 29.48 14.47 12.00
CA PRO A 19 28.15 13.93 11.76
C PRO A 19 28.02 12.59 12.49
N SER A 20 26.89 12.39 13.17
CA SER A 20 26.57 11.09 13.74
C SER A 20 26.68 10.02 12.64
N PRO A 21 27.23 8.83 12.93
CA PRO A 21 27.33 7.77 11.94
C PRO A 21 25.95 7.52 11.30
N ALA A 22 25.91 7.44 9.97
CA ALA A 22 24.68 7.12 9.26
C ALA A 22 24.17 5.75 9.73
N GLN A 23 22.90 5.68 10.16
CA GLN A 23 22.28 4.43 10.54
C GLN A 23 21.87 3.65 9.29
N GLN A 24 22.30 2.40 9.19
CA GLN A 24 21.88 1.50 8.13
C GLN A 24 20.52 0.88 8.47
N PRO A 25 19.61 0.72 7.49
CA PRO A 25 18.39 -0.06 7.68
C PRO A 25 18.69 -1.48 8.15
N GLY A 26 17.83 -2.01 9.02
CA GLY A 26 18.02 -3.32 9.63
C GLY A 26 17.68 -3.36 11.11
N ALA A 27 17.95 -4.50 11.74
CA ALA A 27 17.68 -4.71 13.16
C ALA A 27 18.60 -3.83 14.03
N LEU A 28 18.02 -3.23 15.07
CA LEU A 28 18.70 -2.36 16.02
C LEU A 28 18.78 -3.01 17.41
N THR A 29 19.70 -2.51 18.24
CA THR A 29 19.99 -3.08 19.56
C THR A 29 18.85 -2.97 20.57
N ASP A 30 17.88 -2.09 20.33
CA ASP A 30 16.68 -1.93 21.16
C ASP A 30 15.50 -2.82 20.74
N GLY A 31 15.76 -3.79 19.85
CA GLY A 31 14.77 -4.75 19.36
C GLY A 31 13.83 -4.21 18.29
N THR A 32 14.03 -2.98 17.81
CA THR A 32 13.29 -2.45 16.65
C THR A 32 14.05 -2.68 15.35
N THR A 33 13.38 -2.50 14.22
CA THR A 33 14.00 -2.56 12.88
C THR A 33 13.88 -1.21 12.19
N LEU A 34 14.99 -0.60 11.77
CA LEU A 34 14.99 0.61 10.95
C LEU A 34 14.70 0.26 9.48
N LEU A 35 13.75 0.96 8.89
CA LEU A 35 13.38 0.86 7.48
C LEU A 35 14.13 1.89 6.62
N PRO A 36 14.24 1.65 5.30
CA PRO A 36 14.87 2.57 4.35
C PRO A 36 14.26 3.98 4.39
N ASN A 37 12.95 4.10 4.62
CA ASN A 37 12.25 5.39 4.69
C ASN A 37 12.36 6.09 6.08
N GLY A 38 13.22 5.60 6.98
CA GLY A 38 13.43 6.16 8.31
C GLY A 38 12.41 5.73 9.38
N TRP A 39 11.37 4.98 9.00
CA TRP A 39 10.44 4.40 9.97
C TRP A 39 11.09 3.27 10.76
N ARG A 40 10.65 3.03 12.00
CA ARG A 40 11.09 1.88 12.78
C ARG A 40 9.92 0.95 13.06
N LEU A 41 10.14 -0.35 12.88
CA LEU A 41 9.17 -1.38 13.22
C LEU A 41 9.36 -1.84 14.66
N ALA A 42 8.25 -2.03 15.37
CA ALA A 42 8.21 -2.67 16.68
C ALA A 42 6.97 -3.57 16.81
N PRO A 43 6.83 -4.60 15.97
CA PRO A 43 5.55 -5.30 15.79
C PRO A 43 5.11 -6.00 17.07
N ALA A 44 3.82 -5.91 17.40
CA ALA A 44 3.25 -6.58 18.57
C ALA A 44 2.82 -8.02 18.27
N GLY A 45 2.90 -8.88 19.30
CA GLY A 45 2.38 -10.25 19.25
C GLY A 45 3.39 -11.31 18.82
N ARG A 46 2.86 -12.47 18.45
CA ARG A 46 3.63 -13.59 17.89
C ARG A 46 3.55 -13.54 16.37
N HIS A 47 4.69 -13.67 15.70
CA HIS A 47 4.77 -13.60 14.24
C HIS A 47 5.02 -14.98 13.64
N VAL A 48 4.31 -15.29 12.56
CA VAL A 48 4.50 -16.51 11.78
C VAL A 48 4.71 -16.10 10.32
N ARG A 49 5.75 -16.66 9.70
CA ARG A 49 6.01 -16.43 8.27
C ARG A 49 4.92 -17.10 7.44
N VAL A 50 4.47 -16.41 6.41
CA VAL A 50 3.53 -16.92 5.41
C VAL A 50 4.21 -16.83 4.04
N GLY A 51 3.46 -16.49 2.97
CA GLY A 51 4.05 -16.20 1.67
C GLY A 51 4.41 -14.73 1.47
N THR A 52 4.86 -14.38 0.28
CA THR A 52 5.13 -12.99 -0.12
C THR A 52 3.81 -12.25 -0.37
N LEU A 53 3.70 -11.00 0.08
CA LEU A 53 2.51 -10.14 -0.04
C LEU A 53 1.20 -10.87 0.33
N PRO A 54 1.02 -11.27 1.61
CA PRO A 54 -0.29 -11.67 2.10
C PRO A 54 -1.27 -10.49 1.94
N LEU A 55 -2.42 -10.71 1.31
CA LEU A 55 -3.38 -9.62 1.03
C LEU A 55 -4.71 -9.76 1.77
N ASN A 56 -5.14 -10.98 2.11
CA ASN A 56 -6.43 -11.19 2.74
C ASN A 56 -6.40 -12.38 3.70
N ILE A 57 -7.25 -12.34 4.73
CA ILE A 57 -7.52 -13.42 5.68
C ILE A 57 -9.00 -13.77 5.60
N ALA A 58 -9.32 -15.04 5.32
CA ALA A 58 -10.65 -15.58 5.49
C ALA A 58 -10.69 -16.55 6.67
N THR A 59 -11.51 -16.28 7.68
CA THR A 59 -11.69 -17.16 8.84
C THR A 59 -12.72 -18.23 8.51
N SER A 60 -12.46 -19.50 8.86
CA SER A 60 -13.43 -20.57 8.66
C SER A 60 -14.70 -20.31 9.48
N PRO A 61 -15.90 -20.72 9.01
CA PRO A 61 -17.15 -20.51 9.75
C PRO A 61 -17.18 -21.15 11.15
N ASP A 62 -16.42 -22.22 11.37
CA ASP A 62 -16.28 -22.84 12.70
C ASP A 62 -15.25 -22.12 13.61
N GLY A 63 -14.51 -21.14 13.09
CA GLY A 63 -13.52 -20.35 13.82
C GLY A 63 -12.22 -21.10 14.15
N LYS A 64 -12.00 -22.30 13.59
CA LYS A 64 -10.79 -23.11 13.87
C LYS A 64 -9.59 -22.72 13.02
N TYR A 65 -9.83 -22.22 11.81
CA TYR A 65 -8.80 -21.94 10.84
C TYR A 65 -8.92 -20.52 10.28
N ALA A 66 -7.79 -19.97 9.87
CA ALA A 66 -7.71 -18.79 9.02
C ALA A 66 -6.94 -19.15 7.75
N VAL A 67 -7.47 -18.77 6.59
CA VAL A 67 -6.79 -18.95 5.30
C VAL A 67 -6.26 -17.60 4.83
N ILE A 68 -4.98 -17.56 4.50
CA ILE A 68 -4.27 -16.37 4.05
C ILE A 68 -3.90 -16.54 2.59
N THR A 69 -4.34 -15.61 1.73
CA THR A 69 -3.92 -15.54 0.33
C THR A 69 -2.62 -14.74 0.22
N ASN A 70 -1.59 -15.34 -0.39
CA ASN A 70 -0.26 -14.75 -0.57
C ASN A 70 0.01 -14.56 -2.07
N ASN A 71 0.26 -13.32 -2.49
CA ASN A 71 0.10 -12.89 -3.89
C ASN A 71 1.32 -12.16 -4.45
N GLY A 72 2.44 -12.22 -3.75
CA GLY A 72 3.62 -11.46 -4.09
C GLY A 72 4.49 -12.08 -5.18
N VAL A 73 5.78 -11.77 -5.16
CA VAL A 73 6.76 -12.24 -6.16
C VAL A 73 6.84 -13.78 -6.26
N ASN A 74 6.68 -14.51 -5.15
CA ASN A 74 6.62 -15.98 -5.20
C ASN A 74 5.34 -16.46 -5.88
N ARG A 75 5.33 -17.73 -6.36
CA ARG A 75 4.09 -18.34 -6.85
C ARG A 75 3.00 -18.21 -5.77
N PRO A 76 1.76 -17.82 -6.14
CA PRO A 76 0.73 -17.58 -5.15
C PRO A 76 0.42 -18.83 -4.31
N THR A 77 0.07 -18.60 -3.05
CA THR A 77 -0.27 -19.68 -2.12
C THR A 77 -1.43 -19.32 -1.21
N LEU A 78 -2.20 -20.34 -0.83
CA LEU A 78 -3.19 -20.28 0.25
C LEU A 78 -2.59 -20.96 1.49
N SER A 79 -2.27 -20.18 2.51
CA SER A 79 -1.72 -20.68 3.78
C SER A 79 -2.83 -20.83 4.81
N VAL A 80 -2.99 -22.02 5.37
CA VAL A 80 -3.96 -22.32 6.43
C VAL A 80 -3.25 -22.20 7.78
N VAL A 81 -3.75 -21.30 8.63
CA VAL A 81 -3.31 -21.12 10.01
C VAL A 81 -4.33 -21.79 10.93
N ASP A 82 -3.84 -22.66 11.82
CA ASP A 82 -4.61 -23.21 12.93
C ASP A 82 -4.70 -22.16 14.05
N ILE A 83 -5.92 -21.73 14.40
CA ILE A 83 -6.15 -20.61 15.33
C ILE A 83 -5.84 -21.02 16.78
N ALA A 84 -5.97 -22.30 17.13
CA ALA A 84 -5.70 -22.77 18.49
C ALA A 84 -4.19 -22.77 18.82
N SER A 85 -3.37 -23.22 17.87
CA SER A 85 -1.91 -23.34 18.02
C SER A 85 -1.13 -22.15 17.46
N TRP A 86 -1.77 -21.34 16.61
CA TRP A 86 -1.15 -20.25 15.88
C TRP A 86 0.04 -20.69 15.05
N THR A 87 -0.16 -21.75 14.28
CA THR A 87 0.84 -22.32 13.37
C THR A 87 0.26 -22.48 11.97
N VAL A 88 1.13 -22.38 10.96
CA VAL A 88 0.75 -22.72 9.58
C VAL A 88 0.61 -24.24 9.50
N ARG A 89 -0.62 -24.70 9.31
CA ARG A 89 -0.97 -26.12 9.20
C ARG A 89 -0.68 -26.67 7.81
N SER A 90 -0.97 -25.91 6.77
CA SER A 90 -0.67 -26.28 5.39
C SER A 90 -0.54 -25.06 4.50
N THR A 91 0.22 -25.18 3.41
CA THR A 91 0.32 -24.17 2.36
C THR A 91 0.08 -24.83 1.01
N THR A 92 -0.93 -24.35 0.29
CA THR A 92 -1.30 -24.86 -1.04
C THR A 92 -0.89 -23.86 -2.10
N THR A 93 -0.02 -24.26 -3.03
CA THR A 93 0.32 -23.44 -4.21
C THR A 93 -0.84 -23.42 -5.20
N VAL A 94 -1.11 -22.24 -5.76
CA VAL A 94 -2.13 -22.03 -6.79
C VAL A 94 -1.53 -21.29 -7.98
N ASP A 95 -2.12 -21.46 -9.16
CA ASP A 95 -1.56 -20.91 -10.39
C ASP A 95 -1.68 -19.38 -10.45
N ALA A 96 -2.74 -18.84 -9.87
CA ALA A 96 -2.99 -17.42 -9.73
C ALA A 96 -3.86 -17.17 -8.50
N ALA A 97 -3.62 -16.05 -7.81
CA ALA A 97 -4.48 -15.54 -6.75
C ALA A 97 -4.28 -14.03 -6.62
N TRP A 98 -5.27 -13.36 -6.04
CA TRP A 98 -5.12 -12.00 -5.51
C TRP A 98 -5.90 -11.86 -4.20
N LEU A 99 -6.51 -10.69 -3.95
CA LEU A 99 -7.26 -10.35 -2.74
C LEU A 99 -8.47 -11.26 -2.49
N GLY A 100 -9.22 -11.62 -3.54
CA GLY A 100 -10.49 -12.33 -3.41
C GLY A 100 -10.33 -13.70 -2.74
N LEU A 101 -10.95 -13.86 -1.58
CA LEU A 101 -10.91 -15.08 -0.77
C LEU A 101 -12.16 -15.15 0.14
N VAL A 102 -12.99 -16.19 0.01
CA VAL A 102 -14.19 -16.35 0.85
C VAL A 102 -14.53 -17.83 1.07
N PHE A 103 -15.01 -18.16 2.28
CA PHE A 103 -15.58 -19.46 2.58
C PHE A 103 -17.05 -19.55 2.11
N SER A 104 -17.50 -20.75 1.75
CA SER A 104 -18.94 -21.02 1.74
C SER A 104 -19.52 -20.91 3.15
N PRO A 105 -20.81 -20.56 3.33
CA PRO A 105 -21.42 -20.43 4.65
C PRO A 105 -21.33 -21.68 5.53
N ASP A 106 -21.33 -22.87 4.93
CA ASP A 106 -21.18 -24.15 5.60
C ASP A 106 -19.71 -24.51 5.93
N GLY A 107 -18.75 -23.74 5.44
CA GLY A 107 -17.31 -23.93 5.67
C GLY A 107 -16.67 -25.08 4.88
N THR A 108 -17.42 -25.75 3.99
CA THR A 108 -16.91 -26.92 3.25
C THR A 108 -16.16 -26.55 1.97
N LYS A 109 -16.32 -25.31 1.50
CA LYS A 109 -15.68 -24.76 0.31
C LYS A 109 -14.96 -23.46 0.60
N LEU A 110 -13.93 -23.20 -0.18
CA LEU A 110 -13.21 -21.94 -0.23
C LEU A 110 -13.16 -21.49 -1.69
N TYR A 111 -13.38 -20.21 -1.95
CA TYR A 111 -13.27 -19.60 -3.27
C TYR A 111 -12.17 -18.55 -3.26
N SER A 112 -11.34 -18.55 -4.31
CA SER A 112 -10.27 -17.57 -4.50
C SER A 112 -10.33 -16.97 -5.90
N SER A 113 -10.04 -15.68 -6.04
CA SER A 113 -9.99 -15.05 -7.36
C SER A 113 -8.79 -15.55 -8.15
N GLY A 114 -8.98 -15.84 -9.43
CA GLY A 114 -7.93 -16.29 -10.33
C GLY A 114 -7.05 -15.18 -10.90
N ALA A 115 -7.17 -13.93 -10.41
CA ALA A 115 -6.41 -12.78 -10.89
C ALA A 115 -6.42 -12.69 -12.44
N GLY A 116 -5.24 -12.60 -13.06
CA GLY A 116 -5.07 -12.56 -14.52
C GLY A 116 -5.55 -13.81 -15.29
N GLN A 117 -5.92 -14.91 -14.63
CA GLN A 117 -6.53 -16.07 -15.30
C GLN A 117 -8.01 -15.89 -15.62
N ASN A 118 -8.62 -14.76 -15.23
CA ASN A 118 -10.02 -14.45 -15.51
C ASN A 118 -11.01 -15.52 -15.04
N ASN A 119 -10.80 -16.07 -13.84
CA ASN A 119 -11.66 -17.09 -13.27
C ASN A 119 -11.85 -16.90 -11.76
N VAL A 120 -12.78 -17.65 -11.17
CA VAL A 120 -12.85 -17.90 -9.72
C VAL A 120 -12.53 -19.37 -9.48
N GLN A 121 -11.63 -19.67 -8.56
CA GLN A 121 -11.22 -21.04 -8.23
C GLN A 121 -11.98 -21.55 -7.02
N GLU A 122 -12.58 -22.73 -7.15
CA GLU A 122 -13.22 -23.45 -6.05
C GLU A 122 -12.26 -24.49 -5.46
N PHE A 123 -12.26 -24.58 -4.13
CA PHE A 123 -11.54 -25.58 -3.36
C PHE A 123 -12.49 -26.26 -2.38
N SER A 124 -12.29 -27.56 -2.14
CA SER A 124 -12.82 -28.21 -0.95
C SER A 124 -11.95 -27.86 0.25
N PHE A 125 -12.59 -27.65 1.40
CA PHE A 125 -11.93 -27.40 2.67
C PHE A 125 -12.40 -28.43 3.70
N VAL A 126 -11.47 -29.26 4.18
CA VAL A 126 -11.76 -30.28 5.20
C VAL A 126 -10.62 -30.28 6.20
N ASP A 127 -10.95 -29.94 7.45
CA ASP A 127 -10.02 -29.95 8.59
C ASP A 127 -8.65 -29.31 8.28
N GLY A 128 -8.68 -28.08 7.77
CA GLY A 128 -7.48 -27.32 7.45
C GLY A 128 -6.75 -27.76 6.18
N VAL A 129 -7.29 -28.68 5.38
CA VAL A 129 -6.73 -29.08 4.08
C VAL A 129 -7.52 -28.46 2.94
N ILE A 130 -6.82 -27.80 2.01
CA ILE A 130 -7.37 -27.19 0.80
C ILE A 130 -7.02 -28.06 -0.40
N ALA A 131 -8.03 -28.45 -1.19
CA ALA A 131 -7.82 -29.12 -2.48
C ALA A 131 -8.66 -28.47 -3.57
N ARG A 132 -8.03 -28.14 -4.71
CA ARG A 132 -8.73 -27.50 -5.83
C ARG A 132 -9.73 -28.47 -6.44
N THR A 133 -10.96 -28.02 -6.66
CA THR A 133 -12.03 -28.84 -7.24
C THR A 133 -12.34 -28.44 -8.68
N ARG A 134 -12.51 -27.15 -8.95
CA ARG A 134 -12.81 -26.61 -10.29
C ARG A 134 -12.53 -25.11 -10.38
N ALA A 135 -12.76 -24.53 -11.55
CA ALA A 135 -12.72 -23.09 -11.77
C ALA A 135 -13.95 -22.61 -12.57
N PHE A 136 -14.45 -21.43 -12.22
CA PHE A 136 -15.55 -20.75 -12.89
C PHE A 136 -14.97 -19.71 -13.85
N ALA A 137 -15.10 -19.96 -15.15
CA ALA A 137 -14.62 -19.02 -16.16
C ALA A 137 -15.47 -17.74 -16.14
N LEU A 138 -14.82 -16.58 -16.16
CA LEU A 138 -15.50 -15.30 -16.31
C LEU A 138 -15.62 -14.93 -17.80
N PRO A 139 -16.54 -14.03 -18.17
CA PRO A 139 -16.71 -13.65 -19.57
C PRO A 139 -15.40 -13.13 -20.16
N ALA A 140 -15.15 -13.45 -21.43
CA ALA A 140 -14.06 -12.82 -22.16
C ALA A 140 -14.27 -11.30 -22.20
N ALA A 141 -13.19 -10.53 -22.12
CA ALA A 141 -13.21 -9.08 -22.26
C ALA A 141 -12.16 -8.66 -23.30
N PRO A 142 -12.41 -7.61 -24.10
CA PRO A 142 -11.47 -7.12 -25.10
C PRO A 142 -10.22 -6.44 -24.50
N ALA A 143 -10.29 -6.03 -23.23
CA ALA A 143 -9.16 -5.47 -22.46
C ALA A 143 -8.52 -6.54 -21.55
N GLU A 144 -7.37 -6.21 -20.97
CA GLU A 144 -6.82 -6.99 -19.85
C GLU A 144 -7.90 -7.20 -18.77
N THR A 145 -7.92 -8.39 -18.20
CA THR A 145 -8.89 -8.77 -17.17
C THR A 145 -8.14 -9.25 -15.94
N PHE A 146 -8.72 -9.00 -14.77
CA PHE A 146 -8.10 -9.34 -13.51
C PHE A 146 -9.19 -9.53 -12.46
N ALA A 147 -9.51 -10.79 -12.14
CA ALA A 147 -10.47 -11.10 -11.09
C ALA A 147 -9.89 -10.63 -9.75
N SER A 148 -10.52 -9.62 -9.14
CA SER A 148 -10.00 -8.91 -7.98
C SER A 148 -10.62 -9.43 -6.68
N GLY A 149 -11.50 -8.65 -6.05
CA GLY A 149 -12.26 -9.08 -4.88
C GLY A 149 -13.46 -9.96 -5.22
N LEU A 150 -13.95 -10.66 -4.21
CA LEU A 150 -15.10 -11.54 -4.31
C LEU A 150 -15.84 -11.62 -2.97
N THR A 151 -17.13 -11.87 -3.03
CA THR A 151 -17.98 -12.18 -1.88
C THR A 151 -18.98 -13.28 -2.24
N ILE A 152 -19.53 -13.96 -1.24
CA ILE A 152 -20.61 -14.94 -1.44
C ILE A 152 -21.89 -14.43 -0.79
N GLY A 153 -23.02 -14.70 -1.43
CA GLY A 153 -24.33 -14.52 -0.82
C GLY A 153 -24.49 -15.40 0.42
N ARG A 154 -25.29 -14.94 1.38
CA ARG A 154 -25.49 -15.65 2.66
C ARG A 154 -26.10 -17.04 2.51
N ASP A 155 -26.84 -17.26 1.42
CA ASP A 155 -27.41 -18.56 1.07
C ASP A 155 -26.39 -19.54 0.46
N GLY A 156 -25.18 -19.06 0.16
CA GLY A 156 -24.10 -19.84 -0.44
C GLY A 156 -24.33 -20.20 -1.90
N ARG A 157 -25.34 -19.62 -2.55
CA ARG A 157 -25.74 -19.99 -3.93
C ARG A 157 -25.13 -19.09 -5.00
N THR A 158 -24.85 -17.84 -4.66
CA THR A 158 -24.33 -16.85 -5.61
C THR A 158 -23.00 -16.31 -5.13
N LEU A 159 -21.98 -16.38 -6.00
CA LEU A 159 -20.74 -15.61 -5.83
C LEU A 159 -20.85 -14.32 -6.63
N TYR A 160 -20.30 -13.25 -6.07
CA TYR A 160 -20.13 -11.97 -6.74
C TYR A 160 -18.64 -11.69 -6.85
N VAL A 161 -18.17 -11.40 -8.06
CA VAL A 161 -16.76 -11.16 -8.34
C VAL A 161 -16.58 -9.87 -9.11
N THR A 162 -15.63 -9.07 -8.68
CA THR A 162 -15.21 -7.86 -9.38
C THR A 162 -14.05 -8.17 -10.31
N ARG A 163 -13.99 -7.49 -11.45
CA ARG A 163 -12.85 -7.54 -12.37
C ARG A 163 -12.25 -6.16 -12.51
N LEU A 164 -11.02 -5.98 -12.03
CA LEU A 164 -10.35 -4.68 -11.90
C LEU A 164 -10.26 -3.94 -13.24
N PHE A 165 -9.54 -4.51 -14.21
CA PHE A 165 -9.31 -3.86 -15.50
C PHE A 165 -10.48 -4.00 -16.48
N ALA A 166 -11.33 -5.02 -16.30
CA ALA A 166 -12.56 -5.13 -17.07
C ALA A 166 -13.70 -4.27 -16.50
N MET A 167 -13.50 -3.63 -15.34
CA MET A 167 -14.46 -2.74 -14.65
C MET A 167 -15.88 -3.31 -14.63
N THR A 168 -16.03 -4.53 -14.11
CA THR A 168 -17.33 -5.22 -14.08
C THR A 168 -17.55 -5.95 -12.78
N LEU A 169 -18.83 -6.11 -12.44
CA LEU A 169 -19.33 -7.02 -11.41
C LEU A 169 -20.06 -8.18 -12.10
N SER A 170 -19.73 -9.41 -11.73
CA SER A 170 -20.40 -10.61 -12.22
C SER A 170 -20.99 -11.41 -11.08
N SER A 171 -22.20 -11.96 -11.27
CA SER A 171 -22.80 -12.98 -10.41
C SER A 171 -22.58 -14.37 -11.02
N ILE A 172 -22.25 -15.34 -10.18
CA ILE A 172 -21.99 -16.73 -10.56
C ILE A 172 -22.89 -17.64 -9.74
N ASP A 173 -23.66 -18.50 -10.39
CA ASP A 173 -24.36 -19.58 -9.71
C ASP A 173 -23.33 -20.63 -9.25
N VAL A 174 -23.23 -20.84 -7.94
CA VAL A 174 -22.21 -21.70 -7.32
C VAL A 174 -22.39 -23.15 -7.73
N ALA A 175 -23.64 -23.63 -7.89
CA ALA A 175 -23.89 -25.03 -8.22
C ALA A 175 -23.34 -25.38 -9.61
N SER A 176 -23.76 -24.63 -10.63
CA SER A 176 -23.36 -24.83 -12.02
C SER A 176 -21.97 -24.25 -12.34
N GLY A 177 -21.51 -23.25 -11.59
CA GLY A 177 -20.31 -22.48 -11.91
C GLY A 177 -20.49 -21.50 -13.07
N VAL A 178 -21.73 -21.25 -13.50
CA VAL A 178 -22.04 -20.40 -14.65
C VAL A 178 -22.26 -18.96 -14.20
N VAL A 179 -21.67 -18.02 -14.95
CA VAL A 179 -21.92 -16.58 -14.79
C VAL A 179 -23.37 -16.30 -15.21
N THR A 180 -24.20 -15.84 -14.28
CA THR A 180 -25.62 -15.57 -14.52
C THR A 180 -25.88 -14.15 -14.99
N LYS A 181 -25.07 -13.18 -14.54
CA LYS A 181 -25.17 -11.78 -14.96
C LYS A 181 -23.82 -11.10 -14.85
N THR A 182 -23.60 -10.08 -15.68
CA THR A 182 -22.45 -9.18 -15.61
C THR A 182 -22.92 -7.77 -15.90
N VAL A 183 -22.46 -6.81 -15.11
CA VAL A 183 -22.78 -5.38 -15.26
C VAL A 183 -21.50 -4.55 -15.28
N PRO A 184 -21.45 -3.47 -16.07
CA PRO A 184 -20.32 -2.54 -16.04
C PRO A 184 -20.30 -1.75 -14.73
N LEU A 185 -19.10 -1.35 -14.32
CA LEU A 185 -18.80 -0.42 -13.24
C LEU A 185 -18.18 0.83 -13.86
N GLN A 186 -18.35 1.99 -13.21
CA GLN A 186 -17.82 3.25 -13.74
C GLN A 186 -16.31 3.47 -13.52
N ALA A 187 -15.71 2.70 -12.61
CA ALA A 187 -14.30 2.80 -12.23
C ALA A 187 -13.73 1.43 -11.82
N GLU A 188 -12.41 1.33 -11.67
CA GLU A 188 -11.68 0.11 -11.30
C GLU A 188 -12.08 -0.40 -9.90
N PRO A 189 -12.69 -1.59 -9.75
CA PRO A 189 -13.12 -2.11 -8.45
C PRO A 189 -12.00 -2.75 -7.62
N TYR A 190 -12.00 -2.50 -6.31
CA TYR A 190 -11.16 -3.21 -5.36
C TYR A 190 -11.81 -4.54 -4.91
N THR A 191 -12.98 -4.47 -4.28
CA THR A 191 -13.72 -5.65 -3.79
C THR A 191 -15.23 -5.45 -3.74
N ALA A 192 -15.95 -6.54 -3.48
CA ALA A 192 -17.38 -6.54 -3.18
C ALA A 192 -17.66 -7.07 -1.76
N LEU A 193 -18.80 -6.69 -1.18
CA LEU A 193 -19.29 -7.14 0.12
C LEU A 193 -20.81 -7.36 0.07
N ALA A 194 -21.28 -8.55 0.44
CA ALA A 194 -22.72 -8.82 0.55
C ALA A 194 -23.30 -8.21 1.84
N SER A 195 -24.51 -7.67 1.78
CA SER A 195 -25.21 -7.17 2.96
C SER A 195 -25.63 -8.30 3.91
N VAL A 196 -25.78 -7.99 5.20
CA VAL A 196 -26.14 -8.98 6.24
C VAL A 196 -27.50 -9.66 5.95
N ASP A 197 -28.42 -8.90 5.37
CA ASP A 197 -29.76 -9.37 4.97
C ASP A 197 -29.78 -10.05 3.58
N GLY A 198 -28.65 -10.07 2.86
CA GLY A 198 -28.51 -10.67 1.54
C GLY A 198 -29.22 -9.93 0.40
N ARG A 199 -29.76 -8.73 0.65
CA ARG A 199 -30.49 -7.95 -0.37
C ARG A 199 -29.58 -7.15 -1.30
N PHE A 200 -28.39 -6.79 -0.85
CA PHE A 200 -27.48 -5.92 -1.57
C PHE A 200 -26.06 -6.48 -1.67
N VAL A 201 -25.35 -6.00 -2.68
CA VAL A 201 -23.90 -6.15 -2.83
C VAL A 201 -23.30 -4.76 -2.97
N PHE A 202 -22.42 -4.41 -2.04
CA PHE A 202 -21.62 -3.19 -2.08
C PHE A 202 -20.35 -3.45 -2.90
N VAL A 203 -19.94 -2.52 -3.75
CA VAL A 203 -18.72 -2.62 -4.57
C VAL A 203 -17.89 -1.36 -4.38
N SER A 204 -16.70 -1.49 -3.80
CA SER A 204 -15.77 -0.37 -3.62
C SER A 204 -15.00 -0.12 -4.91
N LEU A 205 -15.15 1.07 -5.49
CA LEU A 205 -14.46 1.44 -6.72
C LEU A 205 -13.15 2.19 -6.40
N TRP A 206 -12.06 1.44 -6.40
CA TRP A 206 -10.71 1.92 -6.09
C TRP A 206 -10.34 3.16 -6.91
N GLY A 207 -10.60 3.12 -8.22
CA GLY A 207 -10.36 4.25 -9.11
C GLY A 207 -11.51 5.26 -9.19
N GLY A 208 -12.52 5.18 -8.31
CA GLY A 208 -13.80 5.88 -8.48
C GLY A 208 -14.29 6.71 -7.30
N SER A 209 -13.61 6.71 -6.15
CA SER A 209 -14.05 7.46 -4.95
C SER A 209 -15.53 7.23 -4.58
N VAL A 210 -16.03 6.01 -4.80
CA VAL A 210 -17.44 5.66 -4.62
C VAL A 210 -17.58 4.18 -4.24
N VAL A 211 -18.63 3.87 -3.48
CA VAL A 211 -19.16 2.51 -3.35
C VAL A 211 -20.48 2.43 -4.11
N GLU A 212 -20.55 1.55 -5.11
CA GLU A 212 -21.79 1.25 -5.82
C GLU A 212 -22.58 0.16 -5.09
N VAL A 213 -23.89 0.35 -4.98
CA VAL A 213 -24.78 -0.59 -4.29
C VAL A 213 -25.71 -1.25 -5.29
N TYR A 214 -25.62 -2.58 -5.39
CA TYR A 214 -26.42 -3.37 -6.32
C TYR A 214 -27.44 -4.23 -5.58
N ALA A 215 -28.65 -4.37 -6.14
CA ALA A 215 -29.58 -5.41 -5.71
C ALA A 215 -28.97 -6.79 -5.99
N ALA A 216 -28.89 -7.65 -4.97
CA ALA A 216 -28.14 -8.91 -5.04
C ALA A 216 -28.75 -9.92 -6.03
N ASP A 217 -30.07 -9.91 -6.19
CA ASP A 217 -30.82 -10.83 -7.05
C ASP A 217 -30.69 -10.53 -8.55
N SER A 218 -30.49 -9.26 -8.88
CA SER A 218 -30.63 -8.74 -10.23
C SER A 218 -29.42 -7.94 -10.69
N LEU A 219 -28.45 -7.63 -9.83
CA LEU A 219 -27.36 -6.69 -10.12
C LEU A 219 -27.86 -5.38 -10.74
N THR A 220 -29.02 -4.88 -10.29
CA THR A 220 -29.49 -3.55 -10.67
C THR A 220 -28.81 -2.54 -9.75
N LEU A 221 -28.17 -1.51 -10.31
CA LEU A 221 -27.59 -0.42 -9.51
C LEU A 221 -28.73 0.29 -8.78
N VAL A 222 -28.65 0.34 -7.45
CA VAL A 222 -29.64 0.95 -6.56
C VAL A 222 -29.23 2.37 -6.23
N THR A 223 -27.96 2.57 -5.85
CA THR A 223 -27.42 3.86 -5.45
C THR A 223 -25.90 3.86 -5.43
N GLU A 224 -25.33 5.04 -5.20
CA GLU A 224 -23.91 5.33 -5.12
C GLU A 224 -23.63 6.06 -3.80
N MET A 225 -22.62 5.58 -3.07
CA MET A 225 -22.15 6.16 -1.81
C MET A 225 -20.78 6.81 -2.05
N PHE A 226 -20.75 8.12 -2.21
CA PHE A 226 -19.50 8.85 -2.49
C PHE A 226 -18.56 8.87 -1.28
N THR A 227 -17.29 8.54 -1.51
CA THR A 227 -16.22 8.47 -0.50
C THR A 227 -15.07 9.42 -0.86
N ALA A 228 -13.99 9.37 -0.09
CA ALA A 228 -12.70 9.86 -0.54
C ALA A 228 -12.00 8.86 -1.49
N GLU A 229 -10.83 9.24 -2.01
CA GLU A 229 -10.06 8.47 -2.99
C GLU A 229 -9.61 7.10 -2.47
N HIS A 230 -9.61 6.13 -3.39
CA HIS A 230 -9.22 4.74 -3.19
C HIS A 230 -10.05 4.00 -2.12
N PRO A 231 -11.38 3.93 -2.24
CA PRO A 231 -12.18 3.07 -1.39
C PRO A 231 -11.75 1.60 -1.58
N ASN A 232 -11.41 0.98 -0.46
CA ASN A 232 -10.73 -0.29 -0.34
C ASN A 232 -11.65 -1.31 0.36
N ALA A 233 -11.14 -2.09 1.31
CA ALA A 233 -11.93 -3.02 2.10
C ALA A 233 -13.11 -2.32 2.78
N MET A 234 -14.19 -3.08 2.94
CA MET A 234 -15.41 -2.65 3.61
C MET A 234 -15.78 -3.62 4.73
N ALA A 235 -16.38 -3.09 5.79
CA ALA A 235 -16.97 -3.87 6.87
C ALA A 235 -18.38 -3.35 7.16
N ILE A 236 -19.35 -4.24 7.32
CA ILE A 236 -20.73 -3.89 7.68
C ILE A 236 -20.98 -4.27 9.14
N SER A 237 -21.67 -3.40 9.89
CA SER A 237 -22.03 -3.66 11.29
C SER A 237 -22.90 -4.92 11.42
N PRO A 238 -22.83 -5.65 12.55
CA PRO A 238 -23.61 -6.88 12.73
C PRO A 238 -25.13 -6.68 12.58
N ASP A 239 -25.63 -5.49 12.91
CA ASP A 239 -27.04 -5.11 12.72
C ASP A 239 -27.38 -4.64 11.30
N GLY A 240 -26.39 -4.60 10.41
CA GLY A 240 -26.53 -4.22 9.01
C GLY A 240 -26.67 -2.71 8.76
N LYS A 241 -26.63 -1.85 9.79
CA LYS A 241 -27.00 -0.43 9.68
C LYS A 241 -25.87 0.50 9.25
N ARG A 242 -24.61 0.12 9.47
CA ARG A 242 -23.44 0.94 9.15
C ARG A 242 -22.46 0.21 8.26
N LEU A 243 -22.00 0.87 7.21
CA LEU A 243 -20.92 0.40 6.34
C LEU A 243 -19.69 1.26 6.57
N PHE A 244 -18.56 0.63 6.88
CA PHE A 244 -17.25 1.25 7.07
C PHE A 244 -16.40 0.98 5.83
N VAL A 245 -15.79 2.02 5.25
CA VAL A 245 -15.03 1.94 4.00
C VAL A 245 -13.67 2.60 4.21
N ALA A 246 -12.58 1.83 4.11
CA ALA A 246 -11.23 2.40 4.12
C ALA A 246 -10.96 3.15 2.81
N CYS A 247 -10.34 4.34 2.89
CA CYS A 247 -9.93 5.13 1.72
C CYS A 247 -8.41 5.31 1.70
N GLY A 248 -7.74 4.52 0.87
CA GLY A 248 -6.29 4.36 0.89
C GLY A 248 -5.49 5.58 0.44
N ASN A 249 -6.09 6.54 -0.28
CA ASN A 249 -5.39 7.74 -0.74
C ASN A 249 -5.71 8.99 0.10
N SER A 250 -6.50 8.86 1.17
CA SER A 250 -7.00 10.02 1.95
C SER A 250 -6.82 9.88 3.48
N ALA A 251 -6.10 8.85 3.96
CA ALA A 251 -5.89 8.55 5.38
C ALA A 251 -7.18 8.47 6.24
N SER A 252 -8.32 8.08 5.65
CA SER A 252 -9.61 8.08 6.34
C SER A 252 -10.43 6.80 6.16
N VAL A 253 -11.34 6.54 7.09
CA VAL A 253 -12.44 5.60 6.96
C VAL A 253 -13.76 6.37 6.86
N TRP A 254 -14.56 6.09 5.83
CA TRP A 254 -15.90 6.64 5.68
C TRP A 254 -16.94 5.70 6.28
N VAL A 255 -17.92 6.26 6.99
CA VAL A 255 -19.03 5.52 7.59
C VAL A 255 -20.33 5.96 6.92
N PHE A 256 -21.10 4.99 6.43
CA PHE A 256 -22.39 5.22 5.80
C PHE A 256 -23.51 4.59 6.63
N ASP A 257 -24.65 5.26 6.69
CA ASP A 257 -25.91 4.63 7.09
C ASP A 257 -26.48 3.85 5.89
N THR A 258 -26.70 2.55 6.06
CA THR A 258 -27.09 1.66 4.94
C THR A 258 -28.57 1.75 4.57
N PHE A 259 -29.37 2.45 5.37
CA PHE A 259 -30.78 2.69 5.06
C PHE A 259 -30.94 3.91 4.16
N SER A 260 -30.34 5.03 4.55
CA SER A 260 -30.38 6.29 3.83
C SER A 260 -29.32 6.41 2.73
N ASN A 261 -28.27 5.59 2.79
CA ASN A 261 -27.10 5.57 1.91
C ASN A 261 -26.24 6.83 1.95
N PHE A 262 -26.39 7.65 3.00
CA PHE A 262 -25.55 8.83 3.19
C PHE A 262 -24.35 8.55 4.09
N ALA A 263 -23.25 9.24 3.81
CA ALA A 263 -22.13 9.32 4.71
C ALA A 263 -22.58 10.01 6.01
N ILE A 264 -22.29 9.38 7.14
CA ILE A 264 -22.63 9.88 8.48
C ILE A 264 -21.38 10.29 9.27
N GLU A 265 -20.20 9.79 8.89
CA GLU A 265 -18.94 10.11 9.55
C GLU A 265 -17.73 9.89 8.63
N GLN A 266 -16.68 10.69 8.83
CA GLN A 266 -15.35 10.44 8.29
C GLN A 266 -14.36 10.38 9.46
N ILE A 267 -13.70 9.24 9.61
CA ILE A 267 -12.76 8.97 10.70
C ILE A 267 -11.33 9.12 10.15
N SER A 268 -10.56 10.06 10.67
CA SER A 268 -9.14 10.17 10.36
C SER A 268 -8.35 9.07 11.08
N THR A 269 -7.39 8.49 10.39
CA THR A 269 -6.48 7.46 10.92
C THR A 269 -5.03 7.94 11.02
N SER A 270 -4.79 9.24 10.81
CA SER A 270 -3.48 9.86 10.96
C SER A 270 -2.99 9.83 12.40
N LEU A 271 -1.67 9.66 12.58
CA LEU A 271 -1.03 9.71 13.89
C LEU A 271 -0.95 11.15 14.42
N TYR A 272 -0.87 12.12 13.50
CA TYR A 272 -0.79 13.55 13.81
C TYR A 272 -1.79 14.36 12.97
N PRO A 273 -2.30 15.49 13.50
CA PRO A 273 -3.26 16.35 12.80
C PRO A 273 -2.80 16.87 11.43
N GLU A 274 -1.53 17.30 11.32
CA GLU A 274 -1.00 17.89 10.08
C GLU A 274 -0.25 16.86 9.21
N GLN A 275 -0.38 15.58 9.54
CA GLN A 275 0.20 14.51 8.74
C GLN A 275 -0.43 14.52 7.34
N PRO A 276 0.38 14.45 6.26
CA PRO A 276 -0.13 14.18 4.92
C PRO A 276 -1.04 12.94 4.91
N PRO A 277 -1.96 12.79 3.93
CA PRO A 277 -2.91 11.68 3.85
C PRO A 277 -2.26 10.35 3.43
N THR A 278 -1.13 10.01 4.05
CA THR A 278 -0.25 8.88 3.72
C THR A 278 -0.26 7.82 4.83
N SER A 279 -1.36 7.69 5.56
CA SER A 279 -1.55 6.56 6.49
C SER A 279 -1.97 5.29 5.77
N THR A 280 -2.63 5.45 4.62
CA THR A 280 -3.00 4.37 3.70
C THR A 280 -3.85 3.27 4.36
N PRO A 281 -5.04 3.61 4.89
CA PRO A 281 -5.95 2.61 5.41
C PRO A 281 -6.41 1.70 4.26
N ASN A 282 -6.21 0.39 4.39
CA ASN A 282 -6.50 -0.55 3.30
C ASN A 282 -7.31 -1.80 3.72
N SER A 283 -7.50 -1.98 5.02
CA SER A 283 -8.31 -3.03 5.62
C SER A 283 -9.12 -2.46 6.77
N VAL A 284 -10.38 -2.90 6.90
CA VAL A 284 -11.26 -2.61 8.04
C VAL A 284 -11.92 -3.90 8.54
N ALA A 285 -12.02 -4.08 9.86
CA ALA A 285 -12.71 -5.21 10.45
C ALA A 285 -13.38 -4.84 11.77
N LEU A 286 -14.64 -5.23 11.95
CA LEU A 286 -15.36 -5.04 13.21
C LEU A 286 -15.14 -6.22 14.16
N SER A 287 -15.11 -5.92 15.45
CA SER A 287 -15.21 -6.92 16.50
C SER A 287 -16.57 -7.66 16.39
N PRO A 288 -16.67 -8.92 16.86
CA PRO A 288 -17.92 -9.66 16.78
C PRO A 288 -19.12 -8.99 17.45
N ASP A 289 -18.89 -8.16 18.48
CA ASP A 289 -19.92 -7.36 19.14
C ASP A 289 -20.24 -6.03 18.43
N GLY A 290 -19.52 -5.70 17.35
CA GLY A 290 -19.71 -4.50 16.54
C GLY A 290 -19.27 -3.20 17.20
N ARG A 291 -18.51 -3.26 18.31
CA ARG A 291 -18.13 -2.08 19.11
C ARG A 291 -16.76 -1.52 18.77
N THR A 292 -15.84 -2.32 18.24
CA THR A 292 -14.48 -1.90 17.91
C THR A 292 -14.20 -2.15 16.44
N LEU A 293 -13.65 -1.15 15.76
CA LEU A 293 -13.16 -1.25 14.39
C LEU A 293 -11.63 -1.27 14.39
N LEU A 294 -11.04 -2.26 13.72
CA LEU A 294 -9.62 -2.29 13.39
C LEU A 294 -9.42 -1.71 12.00
N VAL A 295 -8.39 -0.88 11.84
CA VAL A 295 -8.00 -0.32 10.55
C VAL A 295 -6.51 -0.54 10.32
N ALA A 296 -6.13 -1.30 9.29
CA ALA A 296 -4.72 -1.47 8.93
C ALA A 296 -4.24 -0.28 8.09
N ASN A 297 -3.21 0.41 8.58
CA ASN A 297 -2.61 1.58 7.96
C ASN A 297 -1.23 1.21 7.42
N ALA A 298 -1.13 1.04 6.11
CA ALA A 298 0.03 0.42 5.47
C ALA A 298 1.32 1.23 5.69
N ASP A 299 1.31 2.52 5.40
CA ASP A 299 2.53 3.34 5.39
C ASP A 299 2.93 3.88 6.76
N THR A 300 2.00 3.87 7.73
CA THR A 300 2.34 4.15 9.14
C THR A 300 2.71 2.88 9.92
N ASN A 301 2.65 1.70 9.29
CA ASN A 301 2.93 0.41 9.90
C ASN A 301 2.15 0.16 11.20
N THR A 302 0.87 0.58 11.22
CA THR A 302 0.00 0.48 12.40
C THR A 302 -1.33 -0.20 12.10
N VAL A 303 -1.97 -0.68 13.16
CA VAL A 303 -3.41 -0.94 13.17
C VAL A 303 -4.08 0.01 14.15
N ALA A 304 -4.98 0.87 13.69
CA ALA A 304 -5.80 1.70 14.57
C ALA A 304 -6.91 0.84 15.21
N SER A 305 -7.14 1.01 16.51
CA SER A 305 -8.29 0.48 17.25
C SER A 305 -9.24 1.62 17.54
N ILE A 306 -10.48 1.50 17.10
CA ILE A 306 -11.46 2.59 17.09
C ILE A 306 -12.74 2.13 17.77
N ASP A 307 -13.18 2.80 18.84
CA ASP A 307 -14.50 2.62 19.43
C ASP A 307 -15.56 3.20 18.49
N VAL A 308 -16.44 2.33 18.01
CA VAL A 308 -17.58 2.66 17.13
C VAL A 308 -18.91 2.32 17.81
N SER A 309 -18.91 2.07 19.11
CA SER A 309 -20.12 1.72 19.86
C SER A 309 -21.10 2.88 19.99
N ASN A 310 -20.62 4.12 19.90
CA ASN A 310 -21.46 5.31 19.73
C ASN A 310 -21.75 5.53 18.23
N SER A 311 -23.03 5.43 17.85
CA SER A 311 -23.45 5.63 16.45
C SER A 311 -23.34 7.07 15.96
N ALA A 312 -23.21 8.06 16.85
CA ALA A 312 -23.09 9.46 16.49
C ALA A 312 -21.64 9.89 16.21
N ARG A 313 -20.66 9.19 16.79
CA ARG A 313 -19.24 9.52 16.62
C ARG A 313 -18.34 8.37 17.09
N ALA A 314 -17.38 8.01 16.26
CA ALA A 314 -16.30 7.10 16.58
C ALA A 314 -15.14 7.80 17.31
N PHE A 315 -14.40 7.03 18.11
CA PHE A 315 -13.22 7.48 18.83
C PHE A 315 -12.02 6.58 18.54
N VAL A 316 -10.93 7.14 18.03
CA VAL A 316 -9.67 6.39 17.85
C VAL A 316 -9.05 6.19 19.23
N ASP A 317 -9.16 4.98 19.78
CA ASP A 317 -8.67 4.65 21.12
C ASP A 317 -7.14 4.56 21.16
N GLY A 318 -6.52 4.15 20.06
CA GLY A 318 -5.07 4.02 19.96
C GLY A 318 -4.60 3.20 18.76
N PHE A 319 -3.31 2.91 18.75
CA PHE A 319 -2.62 2.25 17.64
C PHE A 319 -1.80 1.05 18.13
N ILE A 320 -1.87 -0.04 17.38
CA ILE A 320 -1.09 -1.27 17.56
C ILE A 320 0.10 -1.22 16.57
N PRO A 321 1.36 -1.39 17.01
CA PRO A 321 2.50 -1.42 16.10
C PRO A 321 2.54 -2.76 15.36
N THR A 322 2.88 -2.71 14.06
CA THR A 322 2.85 -3.89 13.18
C THR A 322 4.17 -4.06 12.42
N GLY A 323 4.28 -5.15 11.66
CA GLY A 323 5.34 -5.31 10.65
C GLY A 323 5.16 -4.34 9.48
N TRP A 324 6.04 -4.46 8.49
CA TRP A 324 6.09 -3.53 7.37
C TRP A 324 4.89 -3.71 6.44
N TYR A 325 4.17 -2.61 6.20
CA TYR A 325 3.08 -2.51 5.24
C TYR A 325 1.92 -3.45 5.61
N PRO A 326 1.19 -3.23 6.72
CA PRO A 326 0.07 -4.06 7.07
C PRO A 326 -1.02 -4.01 6.00
N THR A 327 -1.48 -5.18 5.57
CA THR A 327 -2.44 -5.37 4.47
C THR A 327 -3.80 -5.88 4.94
N GLY A 328 -3.90 -6.30 6.20
CA GLY A 328 -5.10 -6.89 6.77
C GLY A 328 -5.03 -6.94 8.29
N ALA A 329 -6.15 -6.70 8.95
CA ALA A 329 -6.30 -6.93 10.39
C ALA A 329 -7.72 -7.42 10.68
N VAL A 330 -7.86 -8.55 11.36
CA VAL A 330 -9.18 -9.16 11.67
C VAL A 330 -9.21 -9.71 13.08
N PHE A 331 -10.40 -9.73 13.68
CA PHE A 331 -10.63 -10.45 14.92
C PHE A 331 -10.82 -11.94 14.67
N THR A 332 -10.43 -12.77 15.64
CA THR A 332 -10.94 -14.14 15.72
C THR A 332 -12.44 -14.14 15.96
N ARG A 333 -13.12 -15.21 15.59
CA ARG A 333 -14.59 -15.33 15.69
C ARG A 333 -15.12 -15.10 17.11
N ASP A 334 -14.34 -15.49 18.12
CA ASP A 334 -14.66 -15.30 19.54
C ASP A 334 -14.32 -13.91 20.07
N GLY A 335 -13.71 -13.04 19.25
CA GLY A 335 -13.32 -11.68 19.61
C GLY A 335 -12.17 -11.59 20.60
N ARG A 336 -11.45 -12.68 20.87
CA ARG A 336 -10.39 -12.72 21.89
C ARG A 336 -9.01 -12.33 21.35
N GLN A 337 -8.79 -12.52 20.06
CA GLN A 337 -7.49 -12.31 19.43
C GLN A 337 -7.64 -11.53 18.12
N ILE A 338 -6.53 -10.94 17.69
CA ILE A 338 -6.39 -10.21 16.44
C ILE A 338 -5.32 -10.92 15.60
N MET A 339 -5.58 -11.05 14.30
CA MET A 339 -4.60 -11.45 13.29
C MET A 339 -4.29 -10.25 12.41
N ILE A 340 -3.01 -9.95 12.19
CA ILE A 340 -2.53 -8.83 11.38
C ILE A 340 -1.60 -9.37 10.30
N LEU A 341 -1.85 -9.05 9.03
CA LEU A 341 -0.96 -9.35 7.92
C LEU A 341 0.00 -8.18 7.71
N SER A 342 1.28 -8.47 7.48
CA SER A 342 2.26 -7.49 7.00
C SER A 342 2.82 -7.96 5.66
N GLY A 343 2.58 -7.16 4.61
CA GLY A 343 2.84 -7.48 3.21
C GLY A 343 4.33 -7.56 2.88
N LYS A 344 5.13 -6.63 3.44
CA LYS A 344 6.58 -6.52 3.20
C LYS A 344 7.42 -7.20 4.29
N GLY A 345 6.79 -7.74 5.33
CA GLY A 345 7.44 -8.56 6.34
C GLY A 345 7.94 -7.77 7.56
N MET A 346 9.15 -8.08 8.03
CA MET A 346 9.69 -7.58 9.32
C MET A 346 10.97 -6.76 9.16
N SER A 347 11.51 -6.65 7.95
CA SER A 347 12.75 -5.93 7.68
C SER A 347 12.93 -5.66 6.19
N SER A 348 13.83 -4.76 5.87
CA SER A 348 14.41 -4.59 4.53
C SER A 348 15.75 -5.32 4.44
N ALA A 349 16.25 -5.55 3.24
CA ALA A 349 17.60 -6.07 3.05
C ALA A 349 18.21 -5.53 1.76
N ALA A 350 19.53 -5.28 1.79
CA ALA A 350 20.28 -4.86 0.63
C ALA A 350 20.21 -5.90 -0.50
N ASN A 351 20.38 -5.43 -1.74
CA ASN A 351 20.36 -6.25 -2.94
C ASN A 351 21.74 -6.28 -3.63
N PRO A 352 22.71 -7.10 -3.13
CA PRO A 352 24.08 -7.15 -3.64
C PRO A 352 24.21 -7.71 -5.07
N LEU A 353 23.21 -8.43 -5.56
CA LEU A 353 23.20 -9.09 -6.89
C LEU A 353 21.82 -8.86 -7.53
N SER A 354 21.69 -9.07 -8.84
CA SER A 354 20.36 -9.08 -9.47
C SER A 354 19.54 -10.30 -9.00
N GLY A 355 18.38 -10.08 -8.37
CA GLY A 355 17.45 -11.13 -7.92
C GLY A 355 17.28 -11.22 -6.39
N GLY A 356 16.45 -12.13 -5.88
CA GLY A 356 16.34 -12.43 -4.45
C GLY A 356 15.22 -11.70 -3.68
N MET A 357 14.37 -10.92 -4.35
CA MET A 357 13.23 -10.24 -3.71
C MET A 357 12.31 -11.22 -2.98
N GLU A 358 12.17 -12.43 -3.52
CA GLU A 358 11.39 -13.53 -2.97
C GLU A 358 11.83 -14.01 -1.58
N THR A 359 13.07 -13.72 -1.20
CA THR A 359 13.62 -14.04 0.12
C THR A 359 13.62 -12.84 1.08
N ARG A 360 13.42 -11.63 0.55
CA ARG A 360 13.52 -10.36 1.30
C ARG A 360 12.16 -9.78 1.67
N LEU A 361 11.16 -9.86 0.78
CA LEU A 361 9.79 -9.39 1.00
C LEU A 361 8.86 -10.52 1.45
N VAL A 362 9.27 -11.25 2.48
CA VAL A 362 8.48 -12.38 3.00
C VAL A 362 7.48 -11.86 4.02
N GLY A 363 6.20 -12.01 3.71
CA GLY A 363 5.12 -11.57 4.55
C GLY A 363 5.00 -12.37 5.84
N VAL A 364 4.35 -11.75 6.82
CA VAL A 364 4.10 -12.35 8.14
C VAL A 364 2.63 -12.19 8.54
N ALA A 365 2.13 -13.15 9.29
CA ALA A 365 0.92 -13.03 10.09
C ALA A 365 1.32 -12.85 11.55
N SER A 366 0.90 -11.75 12.16
CA SER A 366 1.08 -11.43 13.57
C SER A 366 -0.20 -11.71 14.33
N ILE A 367 -0.08 -12.27 15.51
CA ILE A 367 -1.20 -12.68 16.34
C ILE A 367 -1.00 -12.16 17.74
N LEU A 368 -2.04 -11.57 18.30
CA LEU A 368 -2.05 -11.04 19.65
C LEU A 368 -3.45 -11.10 20.27
N PRO A 369 -3.56 -11.18 21.60
CA PRO A 369 -4.82 -10.90 22.29
C PRO A 369 -5.34 -9.51 21.92
N VAL A 370 -6.66 -9.35 21.89
CA VAL A 370 -7.26 -8.01 21.83
C VAL A 370 -6.74 -7.20 23.02
N PRO A 371 -6.05 -6.06 22.81
CA PRO A 371 -5.46 -5.31 23.90
C PRO A 371 -6.55 -4.68 24.76
N ASP A 372 -6.38 -4.75 26.08
CA ASP A 372 -7.14 -3.88 26.97
C ASP A 372 -6.65 -2.43 26.84
N ARG A 373 -7.33 -1.51 27.52
CA ARG A 373 -7.00 -0.08 27.44
C ARG A 373 -5.56 0.23 27.87
N THR A 374 -5.05 -0.49 28.87
CA THR A 374 -3.68 -0.28 29.37
C THR A 374 -2.65 -0.71 28.32
N THR A 375 -2.84 -1.90 27.76
CA THR A 375 -1.98 -2.47 26.72
C THR A 375 -2.03 -1.63 25.44
N LEU A 376 -3.22 -1.17 25.03
CA LEU A 376 -3.38 -0.31 23.87
C LEU A 376 -2.68 1.05 24.05
N ASN A 377 -2.71 1.62 25.25
CA ASN A 377 -1.96 2.85 25.56
C ASN A 377 -0.44 2.62 25.50
N GLU A 378 0.06 1.45 25.91
CA GLU A 378 1.47 1.07 25.77
C GLU A 378 1.88 0.92 24.31
N PHE A 379 1.07 0.21 23.52
CA PHE A 379 1.27 0.07 22.08
C PHE A 379 1.25 1.42 21.37
N THR A 380 0.31 2.29 21.72
CA THR A 380 0.20 3.63 21.14
C THR A 380 1.44 4.47 21.44
N ARG A 381 1.92 4.46 22.70
CA ARG A 381 3.19 5.12 23.05
C ARG A 381 4.36 4.54 22.28
N LYS A 382 4.39 3.21 22.08
CA LYS A 382 5.44 2.56 21.30
C LYS A 382 5.40 3.01 19.84
N VAL A 383 4.23 3.05 19.21
CA VAL A 383 4.01 3.58 17.85
C VAL A 383 4.61 4.98 17.73
N TYR A 384 4.20 5.92 18.59
CA TYR A 384 4.73 7.29 18.55
C TYR A 384 6.24 7.37 18.77
N SER A 385 6.83 6.46 19.55
CA SER A 385 8.29 6.42 19.76
C SER A 385 9.10 5.90 18.56
N VAL A 386 8.47 5.17 17.64
CA VAL A 386 9.11 4.57 16.46
C VAL A 386 8.72 5.25 15.15
N THR A 387 7.84 6.25 15.21
CA THR A 387 7.46 7.11 14.09
C THR A 387 8.46 8.25 13.93
N PRO A 388 9.07 8.43 12.74
CA PRO A 388 10.03 9.51 12.48
C PRO A 388 9.36 10.86 12.25
N TYR A 389 8.06 10.85 11.93
CA TYR A 389 7.25 12.03 11.65
C TYR A 389 6.65 12.62 12.93
N THR A 390 6.68 13.94 13.04
CA THR A 390 5.80 14.72 13.93
C THR A 390 5.49 16.04 13.24
N ASP A 391 4.38 16.71 13.60
CA ASP A 391 4.07 18.04 13.08
C ASP A 391 5.20 19.06 13.35
N ALA A 392 5.86 18.93 14.51
CA ALA A 392 6.98 19.76 14.89
C ALA A 392 8.24 19.49 14.03
N VAL A 393 8.51 18.23 13.68
CA VAL A 393 9.65 17.84 12.83
C VAL A 393 9.49 18.45 11.43
N ARG A 394 8.28 18.42 10.86
CA ARG A 394 7.99 19.01 9.52
C ARG A 394 8.40 20.48 9.42
N MET A 395 8.16 21.25 10.49
CA MET A 395 8.42 22.69 10.55
C MET A 395 9.75 23.04 11.21
N ARG A 396 10.50 22.05 11.70
CA ARG A 396 11.72 22.30 12.45
C ARG A 396 12.76 22.95 11.54
N PRO A 397 13.35 24.09 11.96
CA PRO A 397 14.46 24.67 11.21
C PRO A 397 15.60 23.66 11.11
N VAL A 398 16.11 23.45 9.90
CA VAL A 398 17.33 22.69 9.68
C VAL A 398 18.53 23.56 10.02
N GLY A 399 19.49 22.99 10.76
CA GLY A 399 20.72 23.68 11.17
C GLY A 399 21.70 23.88 10.03
N VAL A 400 21.25 24.49 8.92
CA VAL A 400 22.11 24.78 7.78
C VAL A 400 23.01 25.99 8.09
N PRO A 401 24.26 26.00 7.61
CA PRO A 401 25.19 27.10 7.83
C PRO A 401 24.61 28.46 7.39
N VAL A 402 25.07 29.53 8.02
CA VAL A 402 24.74 30.91 7.59
C VAL A 402 25.19 31.10 6.15
N GLY A 403 24.29 31.63 5.30
CA GLY A 403 24.53 31.79 3.86
C GLY A 403 24.29 30.54 3.03
N SER A 404 23.78 29.45 3.62
CA SER A 404 23.34 28.27 2.88
C SER A 404 22.33 28.63 1.80
N PRO A 405 22.46 28.09 0.57
CA PRO A 405 21.44 28.24 -0.46
C PRO A 405 20.17 27.45 -0.14
N VAL A 406 20.24 26.46 0.74
CA VAL A 406 19.08 25.72 1.25
C VAL A 406 18.46 26.54 2.39
N PRO A 407 17.15 26.84 2.35
CA PRO A 407 16.49 27.62 3.38
C PRO A 407 16.47 26.88 4.72
N GLN A 408 16.57 27.61 5.84
CA GLN A 408 16.53 27.02 7.18
C GLN A 408 15.15 26.43 7.50
N THR A 409 14.09 27.02 6.96
CA THR A 409 12.71 26.61 7.22
C THR A 409 11.98 26.37 5.90
N VAL A 410 10.98 25.48 5.94
CA VAL A 410 10.06 25.29 4.81
C VAL A 410 9.39 26.62 4.47
N GLY A 411 9.42 27.00 3.20
CA GLY A 411 8.92 28.28 2.70
C GLY A 411 9.88 29.47 2.86
N GLY A 412 11.07 29.27 3.45
CA GLY A 412 12.11 30.29 3.52
C GLY A 412 12.68 30.67 2.15
N SER A 413 13.31 31.85 2.07
CA SER A 413 13.92 32.32 0.82
C SER A 413 15.18 31.51 0.46
N SER A 414 15.38 31.30 -0.84
CA SER A 414 16.56 30.65 -1.38
C SER A 414 17.13 31.46 -2.56
N PRO A 415 18.46 31.56 -2.70
CA PRO A 415 19.08 32.11 -3.90
C PRO A 415 18.93 31.17 -5.11
N ILE A 416 18.54 29.91 -4.92
CA ILE A 416 18.33 28.94 -6.01
C ILE A 416 17.20 29.44 -6.92
N LYS A 417 17.51 29.58 -8.22
CA LYS A 417 16.55 30.03 -9.24
C LYS A 417 16.04 28.89 -10.12
N HIS A 418 16.85 27.85 -10.26
CA HIS A 418 16.56 26.70 -11.12
C HIS A 418 16.96 25.42 -10.40
N VAL A 419 16.10 24.41 -10.51
CA VAL A 419 16.37 23.05 -10.04
C VAL A 419 16.26 22.14 -11.26
N PHE A 420 17.32 21.37 -11.50
CA PHE A 420 17.31 20.31 -12.51
C PHE A 420 17.20 18.98 -11.76
N TYR A 421 16.11 18.26 -11.99
CA TYR A 421 15.88 16.95 -11.42
C TYR A 421 16.03 15.89 -12.50
N VAL A 422 16.99 14.98 -12.32
CA VAL A 422 17.32 13.92 -13.28
C VAL A 422 17.16 12.60 -12.56
N ILE A 423 16.20 11.79 -13.01
CA ILE A 423 15.99 10.44 -12.51
C ILE A 423 16.85 9.48 -13.34
N ARG A 424 17.61 8.62 -12.66
CA ARG A 424 18.40 7.55 -13.28
C ARG A 424 17.98 6.20 -12.70
N GLU A 425 17.36 5.39 -13.54
CA GLU A 425 17.03 3.99 -13.28
C GLU A 425 18.15 3.06 -13.81
N ASN A 426 18.32 1.81 -13.39
CA ASN A 426 17.63 1.02 -12.36
C ASN A 426 18.65 0.36 -11.43
N ARG A 427 19.57 1.17 -10.89
CA ARG A 427 20.66 0.73 -10.02
C ARG A 427 20.72 1.59 -8.78
N THR A 428 20.97 0.95 -7.63
CA THR A 428 21.13 1.65 -6.36
C THR A 428 22.44 2.42 -6.31
N TYR A 429 22.56 3.34 -5.35
CA TYR A 429 23.80 4.10 -5.10
C TYR A 429 25.00 3.15 -4.97
N ASP A 430 24.95 2.18 -4.07
CA ASP A 430 26.10 1.29 -3.82
C ASP A 430 26.46 0.41 -5.03
N GLN A 431 25.49 0.06 -5.88
CA GLN A 431 25.76 -0.74 -7.09
C GLN A 431 26.60 0.03 -8.13
N VAL A 432 26.56 1.36 -8.12
CA VAL A 432 27.23 2.21 -9.11
C VAL A 432 28.38 3.01 -8.50
N LEU A 433 28.20 3.56 -7.31
CA LEU A 433 29.12 4.47 -6.63
C LEU A 433 29.62 3.91 -5.29
N GLY A 434 29.39 2.62 -4.99
CA GLY A 434 29.88 1.99 -3.77
C GLY A 434 31.41 1.99 -3.65
N ASP A 435 32.12 2.11 -4.78
CA ASP A 435 33.58 2.24 -4.87
C ASP A 435 34.07 3.70 -4.92
N LEU A 436 33.18 4.69 -4.76
CA LEU A 436 33.54 6.10 -4.72
C LEU A 436 34.14 6.47 -3.36
N ALA A 437 35.45 6.75 -3.32
CA ALA A 437 36.18 7.04 -2.09
C ALA A 437 35.69 8.28 -1.33
N GLU A 438 35.10 9.24 -2.04
CA GLU A 438 34.54 10.47 -1.49
C GLU A 438 33.19 10.26 -0.79
N GLY A 439 32.51 9.14 -1.04
CA GLY A 439 31.24 8.77 -0.44
C GLY A 439 31.36 7.69 0.64
N ASN A 440 30.26 7.47 1.36
CA ASN A 440 30.10 6.41 2.35
C ASN A 440 29.33 5.21 1.76
N GLY A 441 29.77 4.74 0.60
CA GLY A 441 29.20 3.58 -0.08
C GLY A 441 29.81 2.25 0.35
N ASP A 442 29.08 1.14 0.15
CA ASP A 442 29.60 -0.21 0.37
C ASP A 442 30.21 -0.78 -0.91
N GLN A 443 31.54 -0.72 -1.02
CA GLN A 443 32.28 -1.25 -2.17
C GLN A 443 31.99 -2.72 -2.48
N ARG A 444 31.55 -3.52 -1.48
CA ARG A 444 31.21 -4.93 -1.69
C ARG A 444 29.92 -5.11 -2.49
N LEU A 445 29.09 -4.07 -2.59
CA LEU A 445 27.87 -4.05 -3.37
C LEU A 445 28.08 -3.45 -4.77
N ALA A 446 29.27 -2.90 -5.07
CA ALA A 446 29.56 -2.26 -6.35
C ALA A 446 29.65 -3.30 -7.48
N ILE A 447 28.71 -3.22 -8.41
CA ILE A 447 28.64 -4.07 -9.60
C ILE A 447 29.14 -3.31 -10.83
N PHE A 448 28.88 -2.00 -10.88
CA PHE A 448 29.17 -1.11 -12.00
C PHE A 448 30.15 -0.01 -11.58
N GLY A 449 31.28 -0.41 -10.99
CA GLY A 449 32.31 0.51 -10.50
C GLY A 449 32.92 1.40 -11.58
N ARG A 450 33.92 2.19 -11.20
CA ARG A 450 34.49 3.28 -12.02
C ARG A 450 34.84 2.91 -13.46
N ASP A 451 35.40 1.73 -13.67
CA ASP A 451 35.80 1.26 -15.00
C ASP A 451 34.61 1.01 -15.93
N ILE A 452 33.42 0.75 -15.36
CA ILE A 452 32.18 0.52 -16.10
C ILE A 452 31.34 1.80 -16.20
N THR A 453 31.36 2.65 -15.17
CA THR A 453 30.57 3.89 -15.12
C THR A 453 31.42 5.16 -14.95
N PRO A 454 32.41 5.41 -15.82
CA PRO A 454 33.36 6.51 -15.64
C PRO A 454 32.68 7.88 -15.65
N ASN A 455 31.63 8.05 -16.45
CA ASN A 455 30.87 9.32 -16.51
C ASN A 455 30.05 9.56 -15.23
N ALA A 456 29.50 8.51 -14.62
CA ALA A 456 28.75 8.64 -13.36
C ALA A 456 29.68 9.04 -12.22
N HIS A 457 30.87 8.43 -12.17
CA HIS A 457 31.91 8.78 -11.22
C HIS A 457 32.44 10.19 -11.44
N ALA A 458 32.71 10.59 -12.68
CA ALA A 458 33.16 11.93 -13.00
C ALA A 458 32.13 13.00 -12.59
N LEU A 459 30.83 12.74 -12.79
CA LEU A 459 29.76 13.62 -12.29
C LEU A 459 29.75 13.67 -10.77
N ALA A 460 29.81 12.52 -10.08
CA ALA A 460 29.84 12.48 -8.63
C ALA A 460 31.05 13.25 -8.06
N GLN A 461 32.22 13.15 -8.68
CA GLN A 461 33.43 13.85 -8.24
C GLN A 461 33.44 15.35 -8.62
N GLY A 462 32.73 15.71 -9.69
CA GLY A 462 32.61 17.11 -10.13
C GLY A 462 31.58 17.92 -9.35
N PHE A 463 30.67 17.27 -8.62
CA PHE A 463 29.58 17.89 -7.87
C PHE A 463 29.56 17.41 -6.41
N VAL A 464 28.58 17.91 -5.63
CA VAL A 464 28.36 17.43 -4.26
C VAL A 464 27.71 16.04 -4.32
N VAL A 465 28.29 15.07 -3.62
CA VAL A 465 27.70 13.75 -3.40
C VAL A 465 26.88 13.76 -2.13
N PHE A 466 25.61 13.37 -2.25
CA PHE A 466 24.78 13.00 -1.13
C PHE A 466 24.66 11.48 -1.12
N ASP A 467 25.07 10.84 -0.02
CA ASP A 467 24.97 9.41 0.20
C ASP A 467 24.05 9.11 1.39
N ASN A 468 23.83 7.82 1.69
CA ASN A 468 22.91 7.37 2.75
C ASN A 468 21.47 7.91 2.61
N PHE A 469 21.07 8.21 1.36
CA PHE A 469 19.70 8.50 1.01
C PHE A 469 19.02 7.21 0.53
N TYR A 470 18.23 6.63 1.42
CA TYR A 470 17.46 5.43 1.16
C TYR A 470 16.08 5.81 0.62
N VAL A 471 15.52 4.95 -0.23
CA VAL A 471 14.18 5.12 -0.80
C VAL A 471 13.32 3.91 -0.45
N ASP A 472 12.01 4.13 -0.30
CA ASP A 472 11.04 3.09 0.05
C ASP A 472 10.60 2.22 -1.14
N ALA A 473 11.25 2.41 -2.29
CA ALA A 473 10.94 1.74 -3.53
C ALA A 473 11.57 0.34 -3.60
N ASP A 474 10.78 -0.65 -4.02
CA ASP A 474 11.23 -2.02 -4.19
C ASP A 474 11.77 -2.26 -5.60
N VAL A 475 11.13 -1.63 -6.60
CA VAL A 475 11.43 -1.73 -8.03
C VAL A 475 11.09 -0.41 -8.72
N SER A 476 11.35 -0.29 -10.01
CA SER A 476 11.03 0.92 -10.78
C SER A 476 9.54 1.26 -10.79
N TYR A 477 8.68 0.23 -10.79
CA TYR A 477 7.23 0.41 -10.79
C TYR A 477 6.74 1.31 -9.64
N ASN A 478 7.14 1.08 -8.39
CA ASN A 478 6.82 1.99 -7.28
C ASN A 478 7.89 3.08 -7.10
N GLY A 479 9.10 2.88 -7.62
CA GLY A 479 10.19 3.86 -7.61
C GLY A 479 9.86 5.17 -8.30
N HIS A 480 9.24 5.13 -9.47
CA HIS A 480 8.83 6.35 -10.18
C HIS A 480 7.82 7.17 -9.38
N ALA A 481 6.81 6.54 -8.78
CA ALA A 481 5.85 7.19 -7.90
C ALA A 481 6.54 7.83 -6.68
N TYR A 482 7.46 7.12 -6.02
CA TYR A 482 8.24 7.68 -4.92
C TYR A 482 9.13 8.85 -5.34
N SER A 483 9.85 8.72 -6.45
CA SER A 483 10.76 9.75 -6.96
C SER A 483 10.04 11.02 -7.41
N THR A 484 8.75 10.94 -7.76
CA THR A 484 7.98 12.07 -8.30
C THR A 484 6.92 12.59 -7.35
N ALA A 485 6.47 11.82 -6.37
CA ALA A 485 5.44 12.24 -5.41
C ALA A 485 5.76 11.94 -3.93
N ALA A 486 6.90 11.31 -3.64
CA ALA A 486 7.27 10.85 -2.29
C ALA A 486 6.25 9.87 -1.66
N TYR A 487 5.39 9.27 -2.47
CA TYR A 487 4.36 8.34 -2.05
C TYR A 487 3.95 7.45 -3.23
N ALA A 488 3.91 6.14 -2.99
CA ALA A 488 3.30 5.18 -3.90
C ALA A 488 1.92 4.80 -3.34
N THR A 489 0.89 4.90 -4.18
CA THR A 489 -0.47 4.57 -3.75
C THR A 489 -0.60 3.07 -3.42
N ASP A 490 -1.57 2.72 -2.58
CA ASP A 490 -1.93 1.30 -2.32
C ASP A 490 -2.19 0.52 -3.62
N PHE A 491 -2.65 1.20 -4.67
CA PHE A 491 -2.81 0.64 -6.03
C PHE A 491 -1.49 0.17 -6.62
N ILE A 492 -0.50 1.05 -6.61
CA ILE A 492 0.84 0.76 -7.11
C ILE A 492 1.51 -0.33 -6.26
N GLU A 493 1.44 -0.22 -4.93
CA GLU A 493 2.06 -1.14 -3.98
C GLU A 493 1.51 -2.58 -4.07
N LYS A 494 0.21 -2.75 -4.32
CA LYS A 494 -0.41 -4.09 -4.41
C LYS A 494 -0.30 -4.75 -5.78
N LEU A 495 0.01 -4.01 -6.84
CA LEU A 495 -0.04 -4.51 -8.22
C LEU A 495 1.33 -4.71 -8.86
N TRP A 496 2.37 -4.01 -8.41
CA TRP A 496 3.70 -4.12 -9.03
C TRP A 496 4.24 -5.56 -9.05
N GLN A 497 3.99 -6.34 -7.99
CA GLN A 497 4.47 -7.73 -7.91
C GLN A 497 3.78 -8.62 -8.94
N SER A 498 2.48 -8.43 -9.15
CA SER A 498 1.73 -9.14 -10.20
C SER A 498 2.18 -8.72 -11.60
N ASN A 499 2.43 -7.43 -11.83
CA ASN A 499 2.96 -6.94 -13.11
C ASN A 499 4.35 -7.53 -13.42
N LEU A 500 5.29 -7.39 -12.48
CA LEU A 500 6.67 -7.85 -12.67
C LEU A 500 6.75 -9.35 -12.93
N MET A 501 5.85 -10.14 -12.32
CA MET A 501 5.78 -11.59 -12.50
C MET A 501 4.90 -12.01 -13.69
N GLY A 502 4.40 -11.08 -14.50
CA GLY A 502 3.60 -11.37 -15.69
C GLY A 502 2.22 -11.97 -15.40
N ARG A 503 1.57 -11.58 -14.29
CA ARG A 503 0.31 -12.17 -13.80
C ARG A 503 -0.94 -11.34 -14.15
N GLY A 504 -0.98 -10.81 -15.37
CA GLY A 504 -2.16 -10.13 -15.93
C GLY A 504 -2.40 -8.72 -15.38
N VAL A 505 -1.34 -7.99 -15.05
CA VAL A 505 -1.38 -6.58 -14.66
C VAL A 505 -0.47 -5.81 -15.61
N GLN A 506 -1.01 -4.80 -16.28
CA GLN A 506 -0.25 -3.81 -17.05
C GLN A 506 0.69 -2.94 -16.22
N TYR A 507 1.64 -2.29 -16.89
CA TYR A 507 2.58 -1.38 -16.24
C TYR A 507 1.97 -0.01 -16.02
N LEU A 508 1.78 0.38 -14.74
CA LEU A 508 1.13 1.63 -14.34
C LEU A 508 1.99 2.50 -13.41
N GLY A 509 3.25 2.10 -13.17
CA GLY A 509 4.17 2.82 -12.28
C GLY A 509 4.50 4.25 -12.72
N GLU A 510 4.43 4.53 -14.01
CA GLU A 510 4.71 5.84 -14.60
C GLU A 510 3.44 6.67 -14.76
N GLY A 511 2.87 7.09 -13.63
CA GLY A 511 1.68 7.92 -13.62
C GLY A 511 0.46 7.24 -14.23
N GLY A 512 0.29 5.93 -14.04
CA GLY A 512 -0.87 5.18 -14.53
C GLY A 512 -0.91 5.00 -16.04
N GLY A 513 0.17 5.32 -16.76
CA GLY A 513 0.16 5.36 -18.22
C GLY A 513 -1.00 6.21 -18.75
N PHE A 514 -1.77 5.68 -19.70
CA PHE A 514 -2.97 6.32 -20.26
C PHE A 514 -4.28 5.94 -19.56
N MET A 515 -4.23 5.16 -18.47
CA MET A 515 -5.45 4.84 -17.71
C MET A 515 -5.96 6.09 -17.02
N ARG A 516 -7.06 6.64 -17.53
CA ARG A 516 -7.79 7.77 -16.95
C ARG A 516 -9.27 7.49 -17.04
N ASN A 517 -10.00 7.81 -15.98
CA ASN A 517 -11.45 7.77 -15.95
C ASN A 517 -11.98 9.15 -15.49
N THR A 518 -13.30 9.29 -15.33
CA THR A 518 -13.92 10.56 -14.90
C THR A 518 -13.53 11.01 -13.49
N PHE A 519 -12.96 10.12 -12.69
CA PHE A 519 -12.45 10.35 -11.34
C PHE A 519 -10.93 10.63 -11.30
N GLY A 520 -10.26 10.58 -12.45
CA GLY A 520 -8.85 10.90 -12.59
C GLY A 520 -7.99 9.66 -12.86
N ASN A 521 -6.90 9.54 -12.12
CA ASN A 521 -5.86 8.53 -12.31
C ASN A 521 -5.69 7.70 -11.04
N VAL A 522 -6.07 6.42 -11.09
CA VAL A 522 -5.97 5.48 -9.95
C VAL A 522 -4.54 5.26 -9.44
N SER A 523 -3.52 5.58 -10.23
CA SER A 523 -2.12 5.49 -9.80
C SER A 523 -1.62 6.76 -9.11
N ALA A 524 -2.31 7.88 -9.26
CA ALA A 524 -1.85 9.17 -8.75
C ALA A 524 -2.11 9.33 -7.25
N PRO A 525 -1.13 9.83 -6.48
CA PRO A 525 -1.36 10.32 -5.13
C PRO A 525 -2.38 11.46 -5.11
N MET A 526 -3.17 11.55 -4.04
CA MET A 526 -4.22 12.58 -3.89
C MET A 526 -3.67 14.02 -4.01
N MET A 527 -2.43 14.25 -3.59
CA MET A 527 -1.79 15.56 -3.68
C MET A 527 -1.03 15.78 -5.00
N GLY A 528 -1.04 14.80 -5.89
CA GLY A 528 -0.30 14.80 -7.15
C GLY A 528 1.20 14.62 -6.96
N TYR A 529 1.93 15.03 -7.99
CA TYR A 529 3.38 14.89 -8.12
C TYR A 529 4.10 16.22 -7.90
N LEU A 530 5.43 16.21 -7.92
CA LEU A 530 6.29 17.35 -7.67
C LEU A 530 5.92 18.57 -8.54
N TRP A 531 5.54 18.36 -9.80
CA TRP A 531 5.09 19.42 -10.68
C TRP A 531 3.74 20.03 -10.28
N ASP A 532 2.83 19.26 -9.69
CA ASP A 532 1.56 19.77 -9.18
C ASP A 532 1.80 20.69 -7.97
N TYR A 533 2.71 20.30 -7.08
CA TYR A 533 3.15 21.16 -5.98
C TYR A 533 3.82 22.44 -6.49
N ALA A 534 4.71 22.34 -7.47
CA ALA A 534 5.38 23.50 -8.05
C ALA A 534 4.39 24.45 -8.75
N ARG A 535 3.46 23.93 -9.55
CA ARG A 535 2.40 24.69 -10.22
C ARG A 535 1.52 25.41 -9.18
N ARG A 536 1.10 24.72 -8.11
CA ARG A 536 0.34 25.33 -6.99
C ARG A 536 1.12 26.44 -6.27
N ALA A 537 2.44 26.34 -6.22
CA ALA A 537 3.33 27.37 -5.66
C ALA A 537 3.68 28.50 -6.64
N GLY A 538 3.14 28.50 -7.87
CA GLY A 538 3.46 29.50 -8.90
C GLY A 538 4.86 29.35 -9.52
N VAL A 539 5.48 28.17 -9.36
CA VAL A 539 6.79 27.84 -9.94
C VAL A 539 6.59 27.20 -11.32
N THR A 540 7.35 27.67 -12.31
CA THR A 540 7.32 27.09 -13.66
C THR A 540 8.02 25.74 -13.70
N VAL A 541 7.43 24.77 -14.38
CA VAL A 541 7.97 23.41 -14.55
C VAL A 541 7.97 23.02 -16.01
N ARG A 542 8.96 22.23 -16.41
CA ARG A 542 9.02 21.54 -17.71
C ARG A 542 9.47 20.10 -17.46
N SER A 543 8.70 19.12 -17.91
CA SER A 543 9.12 17.72 -17.95
C SER A 543 9.64 17.37 -19.35
N TYR A 544 10.74 16.63 -19.41
CA TYR A 544 11.39 16.22 -20.66
C TYR A 544 11.48 14.70 -20.84
N GLY A 545 11.01 13.92 -19.88
CA GLY A 545 11.13 12.46 -19.93
C GLY A 545 10.26 11.72 -18.93
N GLU A 546 10.01 12.29 -17.75
CA GLU A 546 9.13 11.67 -16.76
C GLU A 546 7.66 11.89 -17.14
N PHE A 547 6.94 10.79 -17.40
CA PHE A 547 5.53 10.77 -17.80
C PHE A 547 5.23 11.66 -19.02
N VAL A 548 6.14 11.69 -19.99
CA VAL A 548 5.96 12.40 -21.27
C VAL A 548 5.88 11.39 -22.40
N ALA A 549 4.79 11.43 -23.17
CA ALA A 549 4.67 10.64 -24.39
C ALA A 549 5.18 11.46 -25.58
N HIS A 550 6.12 10.89 -26.33
CA HIS A 550 6.62 11.50 -27.56
C HIS A 550 5.93 10.85 -28.76
N THR A 551 5.12 11.62 -29.49
CA THR A 551 4.56 11.20 -30.78
C THR A 551 5.41 11.74 -31.91
N ARG A 552 5.84 10.84 -32.80
CA ARG A 552 6.58 11.23 -34.00
C ARG A 552 5.64 11.31 -35.19
N ALA A 553 5.49 12.49 -35.75
CA ALA A 553 4.74 12.70 -36.98
C ALA A 553 5.47 12.07 -38.18
N ALA A 554 4.72 11.78 -39.24
CA ALA A 554 5.25 11.13 -40.46
C ALA A 554 6.34 11.96 -41.17
N ASN A 555 6.38 13.28 -40.92
CA ASN A 555 7.42 14.19 -41.41
C ASN A 555 8.70 14.19 -40.55
N GLY A 556 8.74 13.41 -39.46
CA GLY A 556 9.88 13.29 -38.56
C GLY A 556 9.82 14.19 -37.31
N ASP A 557 8.85 15.10 -37.23
CA ASP A 557 8.67 16.00 -36.08
C ASP A 557 8.27 15.21 -34.85
N ILE A 558 8.80 15.60 -33.69
CA ILE A 558 8.44 15.01 -32.40
C ILE A 558 7.59 16.01 -31.64
N SER A 559 6.33 15.67 -31.40
CA SER A 559 5.48 16.36 -30.43
C SER A 559 5.54 15.64 -29.09
N ALA A 560 5.75 16.39 -28.02
CA ALA A 560 5.61 15.89 -26.65
C ALA A 560 4.19 16.17 -26.17
N VAL A 561 3.50 15.14 -25.70
CA VAL A 561 2.26 15.27 -24.94
C VAL A 561 2.62 14.92 -23.50
N GLU A 562 2.55 15.90 -22.59
CA GLU A 562 2.62 15.61 -21.15
C GLU A 562 1.45 14.67 -20.81
N SER A 563 1.74 13.50 -20.24
CA SER A 563 0.68 12.55 -19.82
C SER A 563 0.11 12.87 -18.43
N VAL A 564 0.48 14.02 -17.85
CA VAL A 564 0.14 14.44 -16.48
C VAL A 564 -0.37 15.87 -16.39
#